data_AF-A0A6N8V0M3-F1
#
_entry.id   AF-A0A6N8V0M3-F1
#
_cell.length_a   1.000
_cell.length_b   1.000
_cell.length_c   1.000
_cell.angle_alpha   90.00
_cell.angle_beta   90.00
_cell.angle_gamma   90.00
#
_symmetry.space_group_name_H-M   'P 1'
#
loop_
_entity.id
_entity.type
_entity.pdbx_description
1 polymer ?
#
loop_
_entity_poly.entity_id
_entity_poly.type
_entity_poly.pdbx_seq_one_letter_code
_entity_poly.pdbx_strand_id
1 'polypeptide(L)'
;LWTKRLSGVKYAVLAVLLVLTFVDFEWAAWAAGIEPFKTAITLRFDAPTAAVLWAGGLLILALFVERAFCRFLCPLGAGLAILGRIRVFSFLRRRPECGSPCQACGPVCPTGAIDRSGKINMSECFYCLDCQVLHDDKTRCPPLVAQLKARAARQDTPRPAHAPA
;
A
#
# COMPACT_ATOMS: atom_id res chain seq x y z
N LEU A 1 8.80 11.56 -1.23
CA LEU A 1 8.60 12.74 -2.10
C LEU A 1 8.43 12.33 -3.57
N TRP A 2 9.27 11.46 -4.12
CA TRP A 2 9.13 10.95 -5.51
C TRP A 2 7.83 10.16 -5.77
N THR A 3 7.38 9.33 -4.82
CA THR A 3 6.16 8.52 -4.93
C THR A 3 4.85 9.30 -4.99
N LYS A 4 4.81 10.55 -4.48
CA LYS A 4 3.61 11.42 -4.49
C LYS A 4 3.37 12.09 -5.85
N ARG A 5 4.41 12.29 -6.67
CA ARG A 5 4.26 12.87 -8.02
C ARG A 5 3.88 11.82 -9.06
N LEU A 6 4.38 10.60 -8.92
CA LEU A 6 4.09 9.50 -9.84
C LEU A 6 2.68 8.91 -9.68
N SER A 7 1.98 9.17 -8.58
CA SER A 7 0.58 8.75 -8.40
C SER A 7 -0.41 9.48 -9.32
N GLY A 8 0.00 10.59 -9.95
CA GLY A 8 -0.78 11.26 -10.99
C GLY A 8 -0.89 10.46 -12.29
N VAL A 9 0.09 9.61 -12.58
CA VAL A 9 0.16 8.81 -13.81
C VAL A 9 -1.05 7.88 -13.93
N LYS A 10 -1.50 7.26 -12.83
CA LYS A 10 -2.68 6.38 -12.86
C LYS A 10 -3.96 7.11 -13.26
N TYR A 11 -4.08 8.40 -12.91
CA TYR A 11 -5.22 9.23 -13.28
C TYR A 11 -5.11 9.72 -14.72
N ALA A 12 -3.89 9.98 -15.21
CA ALA A 12 -3.64 10.28 -16.62
C ALA A 12 -3.97 9.07 -17.51
N VAL A 13 -3.54 7.86 -17.13
CA VAL A 13 -3.89 6.60 -17.82
C VAL A 13 -5.39 6.37 -17.82
N LEU A 14 -6.07 6.57 -16.69
CA LEU A 14 -7.53 6.45 -16.61
C LEU A 14 -8.24 7.49 -17.52
N ALA A 15 -7.78 8.74 -17.55
CA ALA A 15 -8.35 9.76 -18.42
C ALA A 15 -8.16 9.44 -19.90
N VAL A 16 -6.97 8.95 -20.29
CA VAL A 16 -6.68 8.52 -21.68
C VAL A 16 -7.55 7.34 -22.08
N LEU A 17 -7.69 6.32 -21.21
CA LEU A 17 -8.56 5.17 -21.47
C LEU A 17 -10.03 5.59 -21.59
N LEU A 18 -10.51 6.50 -20.73
CA LEU A 18 -11.87 7.01 -20.80
C LEU A 18 -12.10 7.74 -22.12
N VAL A 19 -11.20 8.64 -22.53
CA VAL A 19 -11.31 9.34 -23.82
C VAL A 19 -11.30 8.35 -24.99
N LEU A 20 -10.43 7.34 -24.97
CA LEU A 20 -10.40 6.30 -26.00
C LEU A 20 -11.71 5.51 -26.09
N THR A 21 -12.38 5.24 -24.96
CA THR A 21 -13.68 4.54 -24.96
C THR A 21 -14.81 5.34 -25.62
N PHE A 22 -14.72 6.67 -25.60
CA PHE A 22 -15.70 7.54 -26.26
C PHE A 22 -15.41 7.74 -27.76
N VAL A 23 -14.17 7.49 -28.21
CA VAL A 23 -13.78 7.62 -29.61
C VAL A 23 -14.03 6.32 -30.37
N ASP A 24 -13.63 5.15 -29.84
CA ASP A 24 -13.85 3.84 -30.48
C ASP A 24 -13.96 2.69 -29.45
N PHE A 25 -15.08 1.96 -29.47
CA PHE A 25 -15.34 0.87 -28.53
C PHE A 25 -14.44 -0.38 -28.74
N GLU A 26 -13.99 -0.62 -29.97
CA GLU A 26 -13.07 -1.74 -30.29
C GLU A 26 -11.66 -1.52 -29.75
N TRP A 27 -11.14 -0.29 -29.84
CA TRP A 27 -9.84 0.05 -29.25
C TRP A 27 -9.85 -0.03 -27.73
N ALA A 28 -10.96 0.34 -27.10
CA ALA A 28 -11.17 0.16 -25.66
C ALA A 28 -11.24 -1.33 -25.26
N ALA A 29 -11.86 -2.18 -26.09
CA ALA A 29 -11.90 -3.63 -25.86
C ALA A 29 -10.50 -4.26 -25.96
N TRP A 30 -9.67 -3.82 -26.91
CA TRP A 30 -8.28 -4.25 -27.04
C TRP A 30 -7.40 -3.74 -25.88
N ALA A 31 -7.57 -2.48 -25.46
CA ALA A 31 -6.90 -1.90 -24.29
C ALA A 31 -7.35 -2.56 -22.98
N ALA A 32 -8.57 -3.10 -22.89
CA ALA A 32 -9.03 -3.94 -21.78
C ALA A 32 -8.54 -5.40 -21.87
N GLY A 33 -7.98 -5.82 -23.02
CA GLY A 33 -7.27 -7.09 -23.21
C GLY A 33 -5.82 -7.08 -22.71
N ILE A 34 -5.35 -5.94 -22.21
CA ILE A 34 -4.03 -5.78 -21.58
C ILE A 34 -3.94 -6.46 -20.21
N GLU A 35 -5.07 -6.88 -19.64
CA GLU A 35 -5.08 -7.61 -18.37
C GLU A 35 -4.52 -9.03 -18.56
N PRO A 36 -3.32 -9.33 -18.03
CA PRO A 36 -2.66 -10.62 -18.26
C PRO A 36 -3.50 -11.79 -17.73
N PHE A 37 -4.33 -11.57 -16.71
CA PHE A 37 -5.24 -12.58 -16.15
C PHE A 37 -6.45 -12.88 -17.05
N LYS A 38 -7.09 -11.84 -17.61
CA LYS A 38 -8.23 -12.01 -18.51
C LYS A 38 -7.78 -12.75 -19.77
N THR A 39 -6.64 -12.34 -20.33
CA THR A 39 -6.07 -12.94 -21.54
C THR A 39 -5.64 -14.38 -21.29
N ALA A 40 -4.99 -14.69 -20.17
CA ALA A 40 -4.64 -16.08 -19.84
C ALA A 40 -5.86 -17.00 -19.68
N ILE A 41 -6.92 -16.54 -19.00
CA ILE A 41 -8.13 -17.33 -18.74
C ILE A 41 -8.99 -17.46 -20.00
N THR A 42 -9.22 -16.35 -20.73
CA THR A 42 -10.08 -16.33 -21.92
C THR A 42 -9.47 -17.11 -23.09
N LEU A 43 -8.13 -17.15 -23.21
CA LEU A 43 -7.43 -17.90 -24.26
C LEU A 43 -7.00 -19.31 -23.82
N ARG A 44 -7.42 -19.82 -22.65
CA ARG A 44 -6.99 -21.15 -22.13
C ARG A 44 -5.46 -21.35 -22.17
N PHE A 45 -4.69 -20.31 -21.83
CA PHE A 45 -3.23 -20.30 -21.90
C PHE A 45 -2.61 -20.44 -23.31
N ASP A 46 -3.41 -20.37 -24.38
CA ASP A 46 -2.93 -20.24 -25.75
C ASP A 46 -2.76 -18.76 -26.11
N ALA A 47 -1.82 -18.11 -25.42
CA ALA A 47 -1.65 -16.67 -25.49
C ALA A 47 -0.82 -16.28 -26.73
N PRO A 48 -1.26 -15.27 -27.52
CA PRO A 48 -0.44 -14.75 -28.62
C PRO A 48 0.89 -14.22 -28.08
N THR A 49 1.97 -14.36 -28.86
CA THR A 49 3.33 -14.00 -28.47
C THR A 49 3.45 -12.57 -27.92
N ALA A 50 2.68 -11.62 -28.47
CA ALA A 50 2.60 -10.25 -27.99
C ALA A 50 2.08 -10.14 -26.54
N ALA A 51 1.08 -10.95 -26.16
CA ALA A 51 0.55 -10.98 -24.79
C ALA A 51 1.54 -11.59 -23.80
N VAL A 52 2.30 -12.60 -24.23
CA VAL A 52 3.36 -13.23 -23.43
C VAL A 52 4.51 -12.25 -23.19
N LEU A 53 4.96 -11.55 -24.22
CA LEU A 53 6.00 -10.51 -24.10
C LEU A 53 5.56 -9.36 -23.20
N TRP A 54 4.31 -8.93 -23.33
CA TRP A 54 3.73 -7.90 -22.48
C TRP A 54 3.64 -8.33 -21.01
N ALA A 55 3.13 -9.53 -20.75
CA ALA A 55 3.09 -10.12 -19.41
C ALA A 55 4.49 -10.30 -18.82
N GLY A 56 5.47 -10.73 -19.62
CA GLY A 56 6.87 -10.82 -19.24
C GLY A 56 7.47 -9.46 -18.86
N GLY A 57 7.20 -8.42 -19.64
CA GLY A 57 7.61 -7.05 -19.33
C GLY A 57 7.02 -6.53 -18.02
N LEU A 58 5.73 -6.81 -17.77
CA LEU A 58 5.07 -6.46 -16.50
C LEU A 58 5.65 -7.25 -15.32
N LEU A 59 6.00 -8.52 -15.50
CA LEU A 59 6.67 -9.35 -14.49
C LEU A 59 8.05 -8.80 -14.15
N ILE A 60 8.86 -8.45 -15.15
CA ILE A 60 10.16 -7.83 -14.96
C ILE A 60 10.01 -6.52 -14.20
N LEU A 61 9.06 -5.67 -14.59
CA LEU A 61 8.80 -4.41 -13.89
C LEU A 61 8.33 -4.64 -12.44
N ALA A 62 7.55 -5.70 -12.19
CA ALA A 62 7.09 -6.08 -10.85
C ALA A 62 8.22 -6.59 -9.94
N LEU A 63 9.33 -7.07 -10.48
CA LEU A 63 10.54 -7.41 -9.70
C LEU A 63 11.23 -6.16 -9.14
N PHE A 64 11.18 -5.04 -9.86
CA PHE A 64 11.81 -3.78 -9.43
C PHE A 64 10.88 -2.90 -8.61
N VAL A 65 9.57 -2.94 -8.87
CA VAL A 65 8.58 -2.14 -8.15
C VAL A 65 7.47 -3.04 -7.64
N GLU A 66 7.41 -3.19 -6.32
CA GLU A 66 6.39 -3.99 -5.68
C GLU A 66 4.99 -3.46 -6.04
N ARG A 67 4.20 -4.32 -6.70
CA ARG A 67 2.84 -4.02 -7.20
C ARG A 67 2.79 -2.88 -8.24
N ALA A 68 3.79 -2.79 -9.12
CA ALA A 68 3.88 -1.81 -10.22
C ALA A 68 2.61 -1.71 -11.07
N PHE A 69 2.05 -2.87 -11.47
CA PHE A 69 0.86 -2.96 -12.32
C PHE A 69 -0.35 -2.27 -11.68
N CYS A 70 -0.65 -2.59 -10.42
CA CYS A 70 -1.77 -2.02 -9.70
C CYS A 70 -1.59 -0.52 -9.40
N ARG A 71 -0.34 -0.04 -9.34
CA ARG A 71 -0.01 1.35 -9.02
C ARG A 71 -0.10 2.29 -10.22
N PHE A 72 0.28 1.83 -11.41
CA PHE A 72 0.45 2.70 -12.59
C PHE A 72 -0.43 2.35 -13.78
N LEU A 73 -0.75 1.07 -13.97
CA LEU A 73 -1.30 0.59 -15.23
C LEU A 73 -2.72 0.06 -15.13
N CYS A 74 -3.16 -0.42 -13.96
CA CYS A 74 -4.45 -1.07 -13.81
C CYS A 74 -5.60 -0.05 -13.76
N PRO A 75 -6.50 0.01 -14.77
CA PRO A 75 -7.66 0.90 -14.76
C PRO A 75 -8.66 0.56 -13.66
N LEU A 76 -8.81 -0.73 -13.33
CA LEU A 76 -9.55 -1.20 -12.16
C LEU A 76 -8.94 -0.68 -10.85
N GLY A 77 -7.60 -0.65 -10.75
CA GLY A 77 -6.89 -0.08 -9.61
C GLY A 77 -7.14 1.42 -9.45
N ALA A 78 -7.23 2.17 -10.55
CA ALA A 78 -7.57 3.58 -10.53
C ALA A 78 -9.04 3.83 -10.12
N GLY A 79 -9.98 3.03 -10.64
CA GLY A 79 -11.39 3.06 -10.24
C GLY A 79 -11.61 2.70 -8.76
N LEU A 80 -10.94 1.64 -8.29
CA LEU A 80 -10.96 1.23 -6.87
C LEU A 80 -10.28 2.25 -5.95
N ALA A 81 -9.26 2.97 -6.43
CA ALA A 81 -8.66 4.06 -5.66
C ALA A 81 -9.62 5.25 -5.49
N ILE A 82 -10.49 5.51 -6.47
CA ILE A 82 -11.53 6.55 -6.41
C ILE A 82 -12.65 6.11 -5.45
N LEU A 83 -13.20 4.90 -5.63
CA LEU A 83 -14.20 4.32 -4.72
C LEU A 83 -13.65 4.13 -3.30
N GLY A 84 -12.37 3.81 -3.18
CA GLY A 84 -11.65 3.66 -1.91
C GLY A 84 -11.53 4.96 -1.10
N ARG A 85 -11.72 6.13 -1.70
CA ARG A 85 -11.81 7.41 -0.95
C ARG A 85 -13.08 7.52 -0.11
N ILE A 86 -14.11 6.72 -0.40
CA ILE A 86 -15.38 6.70 0.35
C ILE A 86 -15.26 5.80 1.61
N ARG A 87 -14.08 5.26 1.91
CA ARG A 87 -13.89 4.46 3.14
C ARG A 87 -13.73 5.36 4.37
N VAL A 88 -14.85 5.53 5.07
CA VAL A 88 -15.00 6.29 6.32
C VAL A 88 -14.27 5.65 7.52
N PHE A 89 -13.95 4.35 7.46
CA PHE A 89 -13.36 3.62 8.59
C PHE A 89 -11.98 3.05 8.25
N SER A 90 -10.91 3.75 8.62
CA SER A 90 -9.56 3.18 8.69
C SER A 90 -9.30 2.65 10.09
N PHE A 91 -9.48 1.35 10.32
CA PHE A 91 -9.22 0.71 11.62
C PHE A 91 -7.71 0.50 11.91
N LEU A 92 -6.82 1.21 11.22
CA LEU A 92 -5.38 1.06 11.40
C LEU A 92 -4.94 1.77 12.68
N ARG A 93 -4.43 0.99 13.64
CA ARG A 93 -3.97 1.52 14.92
C ARG A 93 -2.64 2.23 14.75
N ARG A 94 -2.52 3.37 15.43
CA ARG A 94 -1.31 4.18 15.52
C ARG A 94 -1.12 4.60 16.97
N ARG A 95 0.13 4.65 17.41
CA ARG A 95 0.52 5.28 18.67
C ARG A 95 0.76 6.78 18.45
N PRO A 96 0.62 7.63 19.48
CA PRO A 96 0.92 9.06 19.35
C PRO A 96 2.37 9.36 18.95
N GLU A 97 3.31 8.47 19.26
CA GLU A 97 4.73 8.61 18.91
C GLU A 97 5.02 8.25 17.44
N CYS A 98 4.06 7.68 16.72
CA CYS A 98 4.19 7.37 15.29
C CYS A 98 4.22 8.67 14.47
N GLY A 99 5.30 8.89 13.72
CA GLY A 99 5.53 10.10 12.92
C GLY A 99 6.46 11.10 13.60
N SER A 100 6.45 11.20 14.94
CA SER A 100 7.45 11.96 15.67
C SER A 100 7.55 11.43 17.10
N PRO A 101 8.68 10.85 17.53
CA PRO A 101 9.95 10.66 16.80
C PRO A 101 10.00 9.37 15.93
N CYS A 102 9.01 8.47 16.01
CA CYS A 102 9.12 7.14 15.41
C CYS A 102 8.80 7.13 13.91
N GLN A 103 9.74 6.70 13.07
CA GLN A 103 9.58 6.54 11.60
C GLN A 103 9.59 5.07 11.15
N ALA A 104 9.57 4.10 12.07
CA ALA A 104 9.84 2.69 11.78
C ALA A 104 8.87 2.06 10.76
N CYS A 105 7.59 2.44 10.76
CA CYS A 105 6.61 1.88 9.83
C CYS A 105 6.81 2.38 8.39
N GLY A 106 7.45 3.53 8.18
CA GLY A 106 7.60 4.14 6.85
C GLY A 106 8.35 3.24 5.86
N PRO A 107 9.57 2.78 6.20
CA PRO A 107 10.36 1.88 5.35
C PRO A 107 9.71 0.51 5.10
N VAL A 108 8.90 0.02 6.03
CA VAL A 108 8.21 -1.27 5.92
C VAL A 108 6.98 -1.19 5.00
N CYS A 109 6.47 0.01 4.73
CA CYS A 109 5.31 0.16 3.86
C CYS A 109 5.73 0.01 2.38
N PRO A 110 5.35 -1.08 1.69
CA PRO A 110 5.81 -1.34 0.32
C PRO A 110 5.28 -0.30 -0.67
N THR A 111 4.10 0.28 -0.42
CA THR A 111 3.54 1.34 -1.27
C THR A 111 4.03 2.73 -0.91
N GLY A 112 4.73 2.91 0.22
CA GLY A 112 5.13 4.22 0.73
C GLY A 112 3.94 5.13 1.05
N ALA A 113 2.81 4.55 1.48
CA ALA A 113 1.60 5.29 1.84
C ALA A 113 1.71 6.07 3.16
N ILE A 114 2.77 5.85 3.94
CA ILE A 114 2.98 6.49 5.25
C ILE A 114 3.80 7.78 5.08
N ASP A 115 3.24 8.90 5.49
CA ASP A 115 3.95 10.18 5.51
C ASP A 115 4.93 10.26 6.70
N ARG A 116 5.90 11.17 6.64
CA ARG A 116 6.80 11.48 7.76
C ARG A 116 6.04 11.96 8.99
N SER A 117 4.86 12.54 8.84
CA SER A 117 3.99 12.89 9.98
C SER A 117 3.35 11.67 10.66
N GLY A 118 3.56 10.45 10.15
CA GLY A 118 2.92 9.23 10.65
C GLY A 118 1.50 9.00 10.11
N LYS A 119 0.92 9.96 9.38
CA LYS A 119 -0.39 9.79 8.74
C LYS A 119 -0.31 8.79 7.59
N ILE A 120 -1.32 7.92 7.49
CA ILE A 120 -1.45 6.95 6.40
C ILE A 120 -2.32 7.55 5.30
N ASN A 121 -1.78 7.66 4.09
CA ASN A 121 -2.56 8.03 2.92
C ASN A 121 -3.35 6.82 2.42
N MET A 122 -4.64 6.78 2.75
CA MET A 122 -5.53 5.67 2.39
C MET A 122 -5.75 5.51 0.88
N SER A 123 -5.53 6.56 0.08
CA SER A 123 -5.64 6.48 -1.38
C SER A 123 -4.50 5.68 -2.05
N GLU A 124 -3.42 5.44 -1.33
CA GLU A 124 -2.25 4.65 -1.77
C GLU A 124 -2.05 3.40 -0.89
N CYS A 125 -2.84 3.24 0.18
CA CYS A 125 -2.76 2.11 1.09
C CYS A 125 -3.54 0.92 0.51
N PHE A 126 -2.88 -0.20 0.30
CA PHE A 126 -3.53 -1.42 -0.19
C PHE A 126 -3.99 -2.37 0.93
N TYR A 127 -3.76 -2.01 2.21
CA TYR A 127 -4.05 -2.87 3.36
C TYR A 127 -3.23 -4.19 3.41
N CYS A 128 -1.91 -4.17 3.17
CA CYS A 128 -1.04 -5.33 3.52
C CYS A 128 -1.06 -5.67 5.00
N LEU A 129 -1.26 -4.66 5.86
CA LEU A 129 -1.11 -4.75 7.31
C LEU A 129 0.32 -4.96 7.83
N ASP A 130 1.37 -4.90 6.99
CA ASP A 130 2.77 -4.99 7.47
C ASP A 130 3.10 -3.96 8.54
N CYS A 131 2.54 -2.76 8.40
CA CYS A 131 2.69 -1.70 9.40
C CYS A 131 1.99 -2.03 10.73
N GLN A 132 0.90 -2.80 10.73
CA GLN A 132 0.20 -3.25 11.94
C GLN A 132 0.97 -4.42 12.60
N VAL A 133 1.51 -5.34 11.80
CA VAL A 133 2.39 -6.40 12.30
C VAL A 133 3.60 -5.78 13.01
N LEU A 134 4.25 -4.80 12.39
CA LEU A 134 5.36 -4.08 13.03
C LEU A 134 4.91 -3.32 14.28
N HIS A 135 3.71 -2.70 14.26
CA HIS A 135 3.19 -1.94 15.38
C HIS A 135 2.97 -2.79 16.64
N ASP A 136 2.52 -4.04 16.46
CA ASP A 136 2.21 -4.97 17.56
C ASP A 136 3.41 -5.85 17.96
N ASP A 137 4.53 -5.77 17.23
CA ASP A 137 5.76 -6.50 17.54
C ASP A 137 6.48 -5.92 18.77
N LYS A 138 6.56 -6.73 19.84
CA LYS A 138 7.16 -6.36 21.14
C LYS A 138 8.68 -6.15 21.09
N THR A 139 9.35 -6.52 20.00
CA THR A 139 10.80 -6.43 19.83
C THR A 139 11.20 -5.41 18.77
N ARG A 140 10.38 -5.23 17.73
CA ARG A 140 10.69 -4.36 16.59
C ARG A 140 10.06 -2.98 16.66
N CYS A 141 8.97 -2.80 17.41
CA CYS A 141 8.29 -1.51 17.54
C CYS A 141 8.99 -0.60 18.57
N PRO A 142 9.68 0.49 18.17
CA PRO A 142 10.42 1.32 19.12
C PRO A 142 9.60 1.90 20.28
N PRO A 143 8.39 2.47 20.08
CA PRO A 143 7.61 3.01 21.19
C PRO A 143 7.10 1.90 22.11
N LEU A 144 6.74 0.73 21.59
CA LEU A 144 6.29 -0.39 22.41
C LEU A 144 7.43 -0.97 23.25
N VAL A 145 8.61 -1.16 22.66
CA VAL A 145 9.82 -1.60 23.36
C VAL A 145 10.17 -0.63 24.49
N ALA A 146 10.12 0.68 24.22
CA ALA A 146 10.37 1.71 25.23
C ALA A 146 9.37 1.63 26.39
N GLN A 147 8.07 1.46 26.09
CA GLN A 147 7.03 1.28 27.11
C GLN A 147 7.23 0.01 27.93
N LEU A 148 7.59 -1.12 27.30
CA LEU A 148 7.85 -2.38 27.99
C LEU A 148 9.07 -2.28 28.92
N LYS A 149 10.16 -1.67 28.47
CA LYS A 149 11.36 -1.42 29.29
C LYS A 149 11.05 -0.52 30.48
N ALA A 150 10.30 0.56 30.27
CA ALA A 150 9.90 1.47 31.34
C ALA A 150 8.97 0.80 32.37
N ARG A 151 8.13 -0.15 31.95
CA ARG A 151 7.28 -0.95 32.85
C ARG A 151 8.10 -1.94 33.67
N ALA A 152 9.05 -2.64 33.05
CA ALA A 152 9.95 -3.56 33.77
C ALA A 152 10.76 -2.81 34.85
N ALA A 153 11.36 -1.67 34.49
CA ALA A 153 12.13 -0.86 35.45
C ALA A 153 11.29 -0.36 36.66
N ARG A 154 9.99 -0.11 36.47
CA ARG A 154 9.08 0.26 37.57
C ARG A 154 8.71 -0.92 38.45
N GLN A 155 8.65 -2.13 37.91
CA GLN A 155 8.36 -3.34 38.68
C GLN A 155 9.53 -3.71 39.60
N ASP A 156 10.76 -3.40 39.19
CA ASP A 156 11.98 -3.64 39.98
C ASP A 156 12.21 -2.58 41.07
N THR A 157 11.43 -1.49 41.09
CA THR A 157 11.53 -0.46 42.14
C THR A 157 10.74 -0.91 43.38
N PRO A 158 11.36 -1.07 44.57
CA PRO A 158 10.66 -1.45 45.78
C PRO A 158 9.52 -0.46 46.07
N ARG A 159 8.29 -0.95 46.16
CA ARG A 159 7.13 -0.14 46.54
C ARG A 159 7.37 0.37 47.97
N PRO A 160 7.31 1.68 48.26
CA PRO A 160 7.47 2.16 49.63
C PRO A 160 6.40 1.50 50.50
N ALA A 161 6.85 0.79 51.54
CA ALA A 161 5.94 0.17 52.50
C ALA A 161 5.05 1.27 53.09
N HIS A 162 3.73 1.07 53.07
CA HIS A 162 2.79 1.99 53.70
C HIS A 162 3.26 2.31 55.12
N ALA A 163 3.48 3.60 55.40
CA ALA A 163 3.72 4.07 56.75
C ALA A 163 2.46 3.80 57.59
N PRO A 164 2.56 3.07 58.72
CA PRO A 164 1.44 2.92 59.64
C PRO A 164 1.09 4.29 60.24
N ALA A 165 -0.21 4.52 60.39
CA ALA A 165 -0.82 5.71 60.98
C ALA A 165 -0.56 5.83 62.48
#